data_AF-A0A371P810-F1
#
_entry.id   AF-A0A371P810-F1
#
_cell.length_a   1.000
_cell.length_b   1.000
_cell.length_c   1.000
_cell.angle_alpha   90.00
_cell.angle_beta   90.00
_cell.angle_gamma   90.00
#
_symmetry.space_group_name_H-M   'P 1'
#
loop_
_entity.id
_entity.type
_entity.pdbx_description
1 polymer ?
#
loop_
_entity_poly.entity_id
_entity_poly.type
_entity_poly.pdbx_seq_one_letter_code
_entity_poly.pdbx_strand_id
1 'polypeptide(L)'
;MLAVADRRPDVTLAELLDTVTDAREAFPTETDALFDLQMAWFQRLGGQMDRLLADETESPELVPVTAWVSAAAQMPGARALLDAHRDAPALRKAVAKEQAYLAMSAGVPSSSPELTSHGRRIQESARDELAALPPAPVVEVPRPGIIARLRSAIAA
;
A
#
# COMPACT_ATOMS: atom_id res chain seq x y z
N MET A 1 -7.49 -9.30 6.34
CA MET A 1 -6.12 -9.60 5.84
C MET A 1 -5.14 -8.44 6.07
N LEU A 2 -5.38 -7.25 5.50
CA LEU A 2 -4.47 -6.10 5.63
C LEU A 2 -4.12 -5.69 7.07
N ALA A 3 -5.12 -5.56 7.94
CA ALA A 3 -4.87 -5.25 9.35
C ALA A 3 -4.05 -6.31 10.12
N VAL A 4 -3.92 -7.53 9.58
CA VAL A 4 -3.00 -8.55 10.11
C VAL A 4 -1.60 -8.33 9.56
N ALA A 5 -1.47 -8.08 8.25
CA ALA A 5 -0.21 -7.72 7.59
C ALA A 5 0.43 -6.48 8.20
N ASP A 6 -0.35 -5.43 8.50
CA ASP A 6 0.15 -4.20 9.13
C ASP A 6 0.76 -4.45 10.53
N ARG A 7 0.29 -5.49 11.24
CA ARG A 7 0.78 -5.87 12.58
C ARG A 7 1.90 -6.91 12.54
N ARG A 8 2.10 -7.57 11.41
CA ARG A 8 3.07 -8.65 11.20
C ARG A 8 3.82 -8.41 9.89
N PRO A 9 4.80 -7.50 9.87
CA PRO A 9 5.49 -7.10 8.64
C PRO A 9 6.31 -8.24 8.00
N ASP A 10 6.56 -9.31 8.75
CA ASP A 10 7.30 -10.51 8.35
C ASP A 10 6.42 -11.63 7.78
N VAL A 11 5.09 -11.48 7.80
CA VAL A 11 4.17 -12.51 7.34
C VAL A 11 4.13 -12.59 5.81
N THR A 12 4.16 -13.81 5.28
CA THR A 12 3.99 -14.05 3.85
C THR A 12 2.51 -13.99 3.44
N LEU A 13 2.24 -13.80 2.15
CA LEU A 13 0.88 -13.81 1.63
C LEU A 13 0.19 -15.18 1.84
N ALA A 14 0.93 -16.27 1.66
CA ALA A 14 0.45 -17.63 1.90
C ALA A 14 0.00 -17.81 3.37
N GLU A 15 0.85 -17.43 4.33
CA GLU A 15 0.51 -17.50 5.75
C GLU A 15 -0.69 -16.61 6.11
N LEU A 16 -0.83 -15.45 5.48
CA LEU A 16 -2.01 -14.58 5.67
C LEU A 16 -3.30 -15.24 5.19
N LEU A 17 -3.27 -15.88 4.02
CA LEU A 17 -4.42 -16.60 3.48
C LEU A 17 -4.82 -17.78 4.37
N ASP A 18 -3.85 -18.45 4.99
CA ASP A 18 -4.12 -19.60 5.87
C ASP A 18 -4.54 -19.19 7.30
N THR A 19 -4.18 -17.99 7.75
CA THR A 19 -4.45 -17.53 9.13
C THR A 19 -5.73 -16.70 9.26
N VAL A 20 -6.16 -16.02 8.20
CA VAL A 20 -7.39 -15.21 8.23
C VAL A 20 -8.58 -16.09 7.84
N THR A 21 -9.57 -16.18 8.74
CA THR A 21 -10.83 -16.89 8.49
C THR A 21 -11.46 -16.45 7.17
N ASP A 22 -11.91 -17.41 6.37
CA ASP A 22 -12.56 -17.24 5.05
C ASP A 22 -11.68 -16.61 3.95
N ALA A 23 -10.39 -16.35 4.22
CA ALA A 23 -9.53 -15.71 3.23
C ALA A 23 -9.27 -16.57 2.00
N ARG A 24 -9.16 -17.89 2.16
CA ARG A 24 -9.05 -18.85 1.03
C ARG A 24 -10.33 -18.98 0.22
N GLU A 25 -11.49 -18.71 0.82
CA GLU A 25 -12.77 -18.70 0.10
C GLU A 25 -12.90 -17.42 -0.75
N ALA A 26 -12.51 -16.27 -0.19
CA ALA A 26 -12.51 -14.99 -0.88
C ALA A 26 -11.39 -14.89 -1.95
N PHE A 27 -10.23 -15.47 -1.67
CA PHE A 27 -9.05 -15.47 -2.53
C PHE A 27 -8.55 -16.91 -2.72
N PRO A 28 -9.10 -17.64 -3.71
CA PRO A 28 -8.73 -19.03 -3.96
C PRO A 28 -7.23 -19.20 -4.24
N THR A 29 -6.58 -18.19 -4.83
CA THR A 29 -5.14 -18.18 -5.09
C THR A 29 -4.47 -16.93 -4.54
N GLU A 30 -3.14 -17.02 -4.34
CA GLU A 30 -2.31 -15.84 -4.03
C GLU A 30 -2.39 -14.78 -5.12
N THR A 31 -2.60 -15.18 -6.39
CA THR A 31 -2.73 -14.23 -7.49
C THR A 31 -4.00 -13.38 -7.36
N ASP A 32 -5.11 -13.98 -6.93
CA ASP A 32 -6.37 -13.26 -6.69
C ASP A 32 -6.20 -12.22 -5.58
N ALA A 33 -5.55 -12.61 -4.47
CA ALA A 33 -5.22 -11.70 -3.39
C ALA A 33 -4.28 -10.57 -3.84
N LEU A 34 -3.24 -10.87 -4.64
CA LEU A 34 -2.33 -9.85 -5.17
C LEU A 34 -3.03 -8.84 -6.07
N PHE A 35 -4.00 -9.26 -6.90
CA PHE A 35 -4.76 -8.33 -7.72
C PHE A 35 -5.67 -7.42 -6.92
N ASP A 36 -6.32 -7.94 -5.88
CA ASP A 36 -7.13 -7.12 -4.97
C ASP A 36 -6.27 -6.11 -4.20
N LEU A 37 -5.12 -6.57 -3.67
CA LEU A 37 -4.13 -5.70 -3.01
C LEU A 37 -3.64 -4.60 -3.94
N GLN A 38 -3.31 -4.93 -5.19
CA GLN A 38 -2.86 -3.97 -6.18
C GLN A 38 -3.97 -2.96 -6.55
N MET A 39 -5.22 -3.40 -6.62
CA MET A 39 -6.36 -2.51 -6.87
C MET A 39 -6.55 -1.52 -5.71
N ALA A 40 -6.58 -2.02 -4.48
CA ALA A 40 -6.71 -1.18 -3.28
C ALA A 40 -5.54 -0.19 -3.14
N TRP A 41 -4.31 -0.66 -3.42
CA TRP A 41 -3.12 0.18 -3.48
C TRP A 41 -3.25 1.30 -4.53
N PHE A 42 -3.65 0.97 -5.76
CA PHE A 42 -3.74 1.95 -6.83
C PHE A 42 -4.84 3.00 -6.56
N GLN A 43 -5.96 2.59 -5.96
CA GLN A 43 -7.02 3.51 -5.51
C GLN A 43 -6.50 4.47 -4.42
N ARG A 44 -5.76 3.95 -3.43
CA ARG A 44 -5.16 4.77 -2.37
C ARG A 44 -4.14 5.76 -2.93
N LEU A 45 -3.23 5.30 -3.79
CA LEU A 45 -2.23 6.13 -4.45
C LEU A 45 -2.90 7.23 -5.28
N GLY A 46 -3.90 6.89 -6.09
CA GLY A 46 -4.65 7.86 -6.89
C GLY A 46 -5.30 8.93 -6.02
N GLY A 47 -5.99 8.54 -4.93
CA GLY A 47 -6.57 9.51 -4.01
C GLY A 47 -5.53 10.39 -3.29
N GLN A 48 -4.34 9.87 -2.98
CA GLN A 48 -3.26 10.70 -2.45
C GLN A 48 -2.73 11.69 -3.50
N MET A 49 -2.59 11.24 -4.74
CA MET A 49 -2.15 12.04 -5.88
C MET A 49 -3.13 13.19 -6.16
N ASP A 50 -4.43 12.89 -6.31
CA ASP A 50 -5.47 13.88 -6.63
C ASP A 50 -5.54 14.99 -5.57
N ARG A 51 -5.43 14.61 -4.29
CA ARG A 51 -5.42 15.56 -3.17
C ARG A 51 -4.21 16.48 -3.20
N LEU A 52 -3.03 15.97 -3.54
CA LEU A 52 -1.80 16.79 -3.61
C LEU A 52 -1.76 17.65 -4.87
N LEU A 53 -2.28 17.16 -6.00
CA LEU A 53 -2.41 17.96 -7.22
C LEU A 53 -3.40 19.12 -7.07
N ALA A 54 -4.40 18.97 -6.20
CA ALA A 54 -5.32 20.04 -5.83
C ALA A 54 -4.73 21.02 -4.80
N ASP A 55 -3.62 20.68 -4.16
CA ASP A 55 -2.90 21.54 -3.22
C ASP A 55 -1.81 22.30 -3.98
N GLU A 56 -2.05 23.58 -4.25
CA GLU A 56 -1.15 24.44 -5.03
C GLU A 56 0.19 24.75 -4.33
N THR A 57 0.40 24.26 -3.09
CA THR A 57 1.61 24.53 -2.31
C THR A 57 2.74 23.52 -2.54
N GLU A 58 2.42 22.33 -3.06
CA GLU A 58 3.41 21.28 -3.30
C GLU A 58 4.08 21.47 -4.67
N SER A 59 5.39 21.22 -4.75
CA SER A 59 6.08 21.22 -6.04
C SER A 59 5.55 20.07 -6.90
N PRO A 60 5.09 20.31 -8.15
CA PRO A 60 4.55 19.25 -9.01
C PRO A 60 5.49 18.04 -9.18
N GLU A 61 6.80 18.27 -9.14
CA GLU A 61 7.83 17.23 -9.25
C GLU A 61 7.90 16.32 -8.01
N LEU A 62 7.52 16.84 -6.83
CA LEU A 62 7.53 16.11 -5.56
C LEU A 62 6.22 15.37 -5.29
N VAL A 63 5.10 15.84 -5.87
CA VAL A 63 3.76 15.27 -5.67
C VAL A 63 3.74 13.74 -5.78
N PRO A 64 4.34 13.08 -6.79
CA PRO A 64 4.29 11.63 -6.91
C PRO A 64 5.05 10.89 -5.80
N VAL A 65 6.17 11.44 -5.32
CA VAL A 65 6.93 10.88 -4.21
C VAL A 65 6.12 11.01 -2.92
N THR A 66 5.65 12.21 -2.60
CA THR A 66 4.85 12.49 -1.41
C THR A 66 3.55 11.66 -1.39
N ALA A 67 2.88 11.51 -2.54
CA ALA A 67 1.69 10.69 -2.68
C ALA A 67 1.98 9.21 -2.40
N TRP A 68 3.09 8.70 -2.95
CA TRP A 68 3.51 7.31 -2.79
C TRP A 68 3.87 7.00 -1.33
N VAL A 69 4.68 7.85 -0.69
CA VAL A 69 5.07 7.72 0.73
C VAL A 69 3.84 7.77 1.62
N SER A 70 2.93 8.72 1.39
CA SER A 70 1.68 8.87 2.16
C SER A 70 0.77 7.65 2.00
N ALA A 71 0.66 7.10 0.79
CA ALA A 71 -0.13 5.89 0.53
C ALA A 71 0.50 4.67 1.21
N ALA A 72 1.82 4.52 1.15
CA ALA A 72 2.56 3.45 1.79
C ALA A 72 2.42 3.50 3.32
N ALA A 73 2.50 4.68 3.92
CA ALA A 73 2.28 4.87 5.35
C ALA A 73 0.85 4.50 5.80
N GLN A 74 -0.15 4.67 4.92
CA GLN A 74 -1.55 4.30 5.20
C GLN A 74 -1.85 2.81 4.96
N MET A 75 -1.03 2.12 4.17
CA MET A 75 -1.24 0.70 3.81
C MET A 75 0.08 -0.08 3.87
N PRO A 76 0.79 -0.08 5.02
CA PRO A 76 2.16 -0.59 5.09
C PRO A 76 2.22 -2.10 4.78
N GLY A 77 1.27 -2.89 5.28
CA GLY A 77 1.19 -4.32 4.99
C GLY A 77 0.87 -4.61 3.52
N ALA A 78 0.00 -3.81 2.88
CA ALA A 78 -0.29 -3.95 1.45
C ALA A 78 0.97 -3.67 0.62
N ARG A 79 1.67 -2.58 0.93
CA ARG A 79 2.89 -2.17 0.23
C ARG A 79 4.00 -3.20 0.39
N ALA A 80 4.21 -3.70 1.60
CA ALA A 80 5.21 -4.74 1.89
C ALA A 80 4.93 -6.03 1.10
N LEU A 81 3.69 -6.51 1.09
CA LEU A 81 3.29 -7.69 0.29
C LEU A 81 3.51 -7.45 -1.21
N LEU A 82 3.08 -6.31 -1.74
CA LEU A 82 3.29 -5.98 -3.16
C LEU A 82 4.78 -5.86 -3.51
N ASP A 83 5.62 -5.33 -2.61
CA ASP A 83 7.07 -5.24 -2.82
C ASP A 83 7.77 -6.59 -2.76
N ALA A 84 7.32 -7.51 -1.90
CA ALA A 84 7.81 -8.88 -1.83
C ALA A 84 7.48 -9.68 -3.11
N HIS A 85 6.39 -9.33 -3.79
CA HIS A 85 5.92 -9.98 -5.01
C HIS A 85 6.13 -9.14 -6.29
N ARG A 86 6.94 -8.07 -6.25
CA ARG A 86 7.09 -7.12 -7.39
C ARG A 86 7.56 -7.76 -8.69
N ASP A 87 8.32 -8.84 -8.61
CA ASP A 87 8.85 -9.59 -9.76
C ASP A 87 7.91 -10.72 -10.22
N ALA A 88 6.77 -10.91 -9.55
CA ALA A 88 5.78 -11.90 -9.93
C ALA A 88 5.21 -11.58 -11.33
N PRO A 89 5.15 -12.57 -12.25
CA PRO A 89 4.61 -12.36 -13.59
C PRO A 89 3.20 -11.74 -13.62
N ALA A 90 2.37 -12.06 -12.64
CA ALA A 90 1.02 -11.52 -12.50
C ALA A 90 1.00 -10.00 -12.31
N LEU A 91 1.95 -9.45 -11.55
CA LEU A 91 1.98 -8.01 -11.22
C LEU A 91 2.69 -7.15 -12.27
N ARG A 92 3.42 -7.73 -13.22
CA ARG A 92 4.25 -6.99 -14.19
C ARG A 92 3.51 -5.84 -14.88
N LYS A 93 2.28 -6.08 -15.34
CA LYS A 93 1.45 -5.05 -15.99
C LYS A 93 1.04 -3.94 -15.02
N ALA A 94 0.70 -4.31 -13.79
CA ALA A 94 0.28 -3.34 -12.78
C ALA A 94 1.45 -2.49 -12.27
N VAL A 95 2.63 -3.09 -12.09
CA VAL A 95 3.87 -2.36 -11.77
C VAL A 95 4.22 -1.37 -12.88
N ALA A 96 4.16 -1.80 -14.15
CA ALA A 96 4.40 -0.90 -15.27
C ALA A 96 3.37 0.25 -15.33
N LYS A 97 2.10 -0.03 -15.02
CA LYS A 97 1.04 0.98 -14.94
C LYS A 97 1.29 1.99 -13.81
N GLU A 98 1.69 1.52 -12.63
CA GLU A 98 2.06 2.38 -11.51
C GLU A 98 3.24 3.29 -11.87
N GLN A 99 4.30 2.73 -12.46
CA GLN A 99 5.46 3.50 -12.91
C GLN A 99 5.06 4.56 -13.95
N ALA A 100 4.27 4.18 -14.94
CA ALA A 100 3.79 5.13 -15.94
C ALA A 100 2.94 6.24 -15.30
N TYR A 101 2.06 5.90 -14.36
CA TYR A 101 1.24 6.86 -13.64
C TYR A 101 2.07 7.86 -12.85
N LEU A 102 3.04 7.39 -12.06
CA LEU A 102 3.94 8.26 -11.30
C LEU A 102 4.72 9.23 -12.19
N ALA A 103 5.26 8.74 -13.31
CA ALA A 103 5.99 9.58 -14.24
C ALA A 103 5.09 10.63 -14.93
N MET A 104 3.89 10.25 -15.36
CA MET A 104 2.93 11.20 -15.94
C MET A 104 2.51 12.26 -14.92
N SER A 105 2.30 11.88 -13.67
CA SER A 105 2.00 12.82 -12.59
C SER A 105 3.16 13.77 -12.29
N ALA A 106 4.41 13.37 -12.55
CA ALA A 106 5.59 14.24 -12.53
C ALA A 106 5.73 15.12 -13.80
N GLY A 107 4.77 15.08 -14.72
CA GLY A 107 4.79 15.86 -15.96
C GLY A 107 5.51 15.19 -17.14
N VAL A 108 5.94 13.93 -17.01
CA VAL A 108 6.55 13.20 -18.13
C VAL A 108 5.49 12.88 -19.19
N PRO A 109 5.70 13.21 -20.48
CA PRO A 109 4.74 12.89 -21.52
C PRO A 109 4.51 11.38 -21.65
N SER A 110 3.24 10.98 -21.85
CA SER A 110 2.87 9.56 -22.00
C SER A 110 3.51 8.86 -23.21
N SER A 111 3.93 9.63 -24.21
CA SER A 111 4.67 9.16 -25.39
C SER A 111 6.17 8.98 -25.16
N SER A 112 6.69 9.37 -23.99
CA SER A 112 8.12 9.26 -23.68
C SER A 112 8.56 7.79 -23.68
N PRO A 113 9.65 7.44 -24.39
CA PRO A 113 10.20 6.09 -24.35
C PRO A 113 10.76 5.72 -22.97
N GLU A 114 11.04 6.72 -22.12
CA GLU A 114 11.59 6.53 -20.78
C GLU A 114 10.54 6.50 -19.67
N LEU A 115 9.24 6.58 -20.00
CA LEU A 115 8.15 6.81 -19.05
C LEU A 115 8.21 5.86 -17.83
N THR A 116 8.29 4.56 -18.05
CA THR A 116 8.35 3.57 -16.97
C THR A 116 9.67 3.62 -16.20
N SER A 117 10.79 3.92 -16.87
CA SER A 117 12.09 4.05 -16.22
C SER A 117 12.17 5.27 -15.31
N HIS A 118 11.52 6.37 -15.69
CA HIS A 118 11.38 7.55 -14.84
C HIS A 118 10.50 7.25 -13.63
N GLY A 119 9.35 6.60 -13.85
CA GLY A 119 8.47 6.16 -12.78
C GLY A 119 9.14 5.22 -11.78
N ARG A 120 9.99 4.32 -12.26
CA ARG A 120 10.79 3.45 -11.40
C ARG A 120 11.75 4.24 -10.49
N ARG A 121 12.43 5.27 -11.03
CA ARG A 121 13.29 6.15 -10.23
C ARG A 121 12.50 6.89 -9.14
N ILE A 122 11.29 7.35 -9.45
CA ILE A 122 10.38 7.95 -8.46
C ILE A 122 10.05 6.93 -7.35
N GLN A 123 9.70 5.68 -7.71
CA GLN A 123 9.43 4.63 -6.72
C GLN A 123 10.65 4.31 -5.85
N GLU A 124 11.86 4.27 -6.43
CA GLU A 124 13.11 4.05 -5.70
C GLU A 124 13.34 5.19 -4.69
N SER A 125 13.23 6.45 -5.13
CA SER A 125 13.34 7.61 -4.24
C SER A 125 12.29 7.59 -3.11
N ALA A 126 11.06 7.23 -3.43
CA ALA A 126 9.99 7.15 -2.44
C ALA A 126 10.21 6.02 -1.41
N ARG A 127 10.82 4.90 -1.82
CA ARG A 127 11.22 3.84 -0.90
C ARG A 127 12.35 4.29 0.03
N ASP A 128 13.34 5.00 -0.51
CA ASP A 128 14.44 5.53 0.29
C ASP A 128 13.93 6.54 1.33
N GLU A 129 12.99 7.41 0.95
CA GLU A 129 12.33 8.34 1.86
C GLU A 129 11.51 7.62 2.93
N LEU A 130 10.71 6.62 2.55
CA LEU A 130 9.93 5.82 3.49
C LEU A 130 10.83 5.08 4.49
N ALA A 131 11.97 4.55 4.04
CA ALA A 131 12.93 3.87 4.91
C ALA A 131 13.66 4.84 5.87
N ALA A 132 13.79 6.11 5.50
CA ALA A 132 14.37 7.15 6.33
C ALA A 132 13.40 7.70 7.39
N LEU A 133 12.09 7.49 7.24
CA LEU A 133 11.09 7.89 8.23
C LEU A 133 11.28 7.09 9.53
N PRO A 134 11.17 7.73 10.72
CA PRO A 134 11.20 7.02 11.98
C PRO A 134 10.04 6.01 12.04
N PRO A 135 10.25 4.81 12.62
CA PRO A 135 9.19 3.84 12.74
C PRO A 135 8.02 4.45 13.49
N ALA A 136 6.83 4.39 12.90
CA ALA A 136 5.62 4.90 13.53
C ALA A 136 5.44 4.20 14.90
N PRO A 137 5.06 4.94 15.95
CA PRO A 137 4.74 4.30 17.23
C PRO A 137 3.62 3.30 17.01
N VAL A 138 3.83 2.05 17.41
CA VAL A 138 2.80 1.01 17.34
C VAL A 138 1.65 1.45 18.24
N VAL A 139 0.55 1.91 17.64
CA VAL A 139 -0.66 2.24 18.40
C VAL A 139 -1.29 0.93 18.85
N GLU A 140 -0.99 0.51 20.08
CA GLU A 140 -1.73 -0.57 20.73
C GLU A 140 -3.18 -0.12 20.90
N VAL A 141 -4.08 -0.66 20.06
CA VAL A 141 -5.52 -0.52 20.29
C VAL A 141 -5.85 -1.30 21.58
N PRO A 142 -6.35 -0.64 22.65
CA PRO A 142 -6.66 -1.33 23.89
C PRO A 142 -7.73 -2.39 23.62
N ARG A 143 -7.38 -3.67 23.78
CA ARG A 143 -8.40 -4.71 23.76
C ARG A 143 -9.30 -4.49 24.99
N PRO A 144 -10.64 -4.43 24.83
CA PRO A 144 -11.52 -4.29 25.97
C PRO A 144 -11.27 -5.47 26.92
N GLY A 145 -10.77 -5.15 28.11
CA GLY A 145 -10.42 -6.14 29.12
C GLY A 145 -11.64 -6.96 29.51
N ILE A 146 -11.40 -8.15 30.09
CA ILE A 146 -12.43 -9.08 30.54
C ILE A 146 -13.48 -8.38 31.43
N ILE A 147 -13.04 -7.42 32.26
CA ILE A 147 -13.91 -6.60 33.11
C ILE A 147 -14.87 -5.72 32.29
N ALA A 148 -14.41 -5.12 31.18
CA ALA A 148 -15.25 -4.29 30.31
C ALA A 148 -16.32 -5.15 29.59
N ARG A 149 -15.94 -6.36 29.14
CA ARG A 149 -16.89 -7.32 28.55
C ARG A 149 -17.92 -7.82 29.56
N LEU A 150 -17.50 -8.07 30.81
CA LEU A 150 -18.40 -8.46 31.89
C LEU A 150 -19.41 -7.35 32.23
N ARG A 151 -18.97 -6.08 32.27
CA ARG A 151 -19.89 -4.95 32.54
C ARG A 151 -20.92 -4.78 31.43
N SER A 152 -20.55 -4.95 30.16
CA SER A 152 -21.49 -4.89 29.04
C SER A 152 -22.51 -6.03 29.02
N ALA A 153 -22.14 -7.23 29.51
CA ALA A 153 -23.04 -8.38 29.56
C ALA A 153 -24.07 -8.31 30.69
N ILE A 154 -23.82 -7.52 31.73
CA ILE A 154 -24.72 -7.35 32.89
C ILE A 154 -25.67 -6.16 32.69
N ALA A 155 -25.32 -5.23 31.79
CA ALA A 155 -26.12 -4.05 31.45
C ALA A 155 -27.15 -4.27 30.33
N ALA A 156 -27.29 -5.51 29.84
CA ALA A 156 -28.27 -5.93 28.82
C ALA A 156 -29.22 -6.97 29.45
#